data_AF-A0A077FD04-F1
#
_entry.id   AF-A0A077FD04-F1
#
_cell.length_a   1.000
_cell.length_b   1.000
_cell.length_c   1.000
_cell.angle_alpha   90.00
_cell.angle_beta   90.00
_cell.angle_gamma   90.00
#
_symmetry.space_group_name_H-M   'P 1'
#
loop_
_entity.id
_entity.type
_entity.pdbx_description
1 polymer ?
#
loop_
_entity_poly.entity_id
_entity_poly.type
_entity_poly.pdbx_seq_one_letter_code
_entity_poly.pdbx_strand_id
1 'polypeptide(L)'
;MMPVVNLRARGSGADRLSAAGHVSRGFICGSGLVLIGLLITGCAGKVEPEVRTVRVEVPVQVPCRAPDIAVPPWAAAGLKRGDSLEVKVRALLAERRQRIGYEKLLETATAACR
;
A
#
# COMPACT_ATOMS: atom_id res chain seq x y z
N MET A 1 -4.88 4.37 -4.09
CA MET A 1 -4.62 2.92 -4.24
C MET A 1 -4.02 2.42 -2.93
N MET A 2 -4.68 1.48 -2.26
CA MET A 2 -4.33 0.97 -0.92
C MET A 2 -3.17 -0.02 -1.00
N PRO A 3 -2.23 -0.05 -0.02
CA PRO A 3 -1.23 -1.11 0.03
C PRO A 3 -1.81 -2.38 0.67
N VAL A 4 -1.60 -3.51 -0.02
CA VAL A 4 -1.85 -4.87 0.47
C VAL A 4 -0.77 -5.22 1.49
N VAL A 5 -1.14 -5.42 2.76
CA VAL A 5 -0.25 -5.92 3.81
C VAL A 5 -0.27 -7.44 3.76
N ASN A 6 0.85 -8.08 3.39
CA ASN A 6 0.99 -9.53 3.34
C ASN A 6 1.73 -10.02 4.59
N LEU A 7 0.98 -10.45 5.62
CA LEU A 7 1.55 -11.12 6.78
C LEU A 7 1.77 -12.62 6.47
N ARG A 8 3.00 -13.00 6.11
CA ARG A 8 3.43 -14.40 6.17
C ARG A 8 3.82 -14.75 7.60
N ALA A 9 2.90 -15.37 8.33
CA ALA A 9 3.20 -16.09 9.56
C ALA A 9 4.04 -17.33 9.23
N ARG A 10 5.31 -17.34 9.65
CA ARG A 10 6.18 -18.52 9.57
C ARG A 10 5.91 -19.38 10.80
N GLY A 11 5.07 -20.40 10.65
CA GLY A 11 4.82 -21.42 11.66
C GLY A 11 6.11 -22.16 12.02
N SER A 12 6.49 -22.09 13.29
CA SER A 12 7.62 -22.81 13.87
C SER A 12 7.18 -24.24 14.20
N GLY A 13 7.94 -25.22 13.71
CA GLY A 13 7.62 -26.64 13.75
C GLY A 13 7.41 -27.16 15.17
N ALA A 14 6.26 -27.81 15.36
CA ALA A 14 6.03 -28.76 16.43
C ALA A 14 6.34 -30.17 15.92
N ASP A 15 6.72 -31.01 16.88
CA ASP A 15 6.68 -32.47 16.85
C ASP A 15 7.88 -33.21 16.24
N ARG A 16 8.69 -33.80 17.12
CA ARG A 16 8.55 -35.22 17.53
C ARG A 16 9.78 -35.63 18.35
N LEU A 17 9.65 -35.69 19.67
CA LEU A 17 10.57 -36.44 20.51
C LEU A 17 10.03 -37.87 20.66
N SER A 18 10.78 -38.78 20.06
CA SER A 18 10.60 -40.22 20.06
C SER A 18 10.74 -40.78 21.48
N ALA A 19 9.75 -41.57 21.89
CA ALA A 19 9.74 -42.26 23.17
C ALA A 19 10.79 -43.39 23.17
N ALA A 20 11.78 -43.31 24.06
CA ALA A 20 12.64 -44.43 24.41
C ALA A 20 12.32 -44.82 25.87
N GLY A 21 11.52 -45.87 26.02
CA GLY A 21 11.24 -46.49 27.30
C GLY A 21 12.41 -47.35 27.73
N HIS A 22 13.04 -47.00 28.85
CA HIS A 22 13.79 -47.95 29.67
C HIS A 22 13.21 -47.95 31.08
N VAL A 23 12.62 -49.10 31.41
CA VAL A 23 12.11 -49.48 32.73
C VAL A 23 13.19 -49.28 33.78
N SER A 24 13.01 -48.29 34.65
CA SER A 24 13.72 -48.18 35.91
C SER A 24 12.69 -48.25 37.03
N ARG A 25 12.74 -49.40 37.69
CA ARG A 25 11.89 -49.84 38.79
C ARG A 25 12.39 -49.16 40.06
N GLY A 26 11.69 -48.13 40.53
CA GLY A 26 11.97 -47.50 41.83
C GLY A 26 11.73 -45.98 41.84
N PHE A 27 11.22 -45.49 42.97
CA PHE A 27 11.03 -44.06 43.30
C PHE A 27 9.73 -43.38 42.81
N ILE A 28 8.61 -44.01 43.16
CA ILE A 28 7.28 -43.39 43.27
C ILE A 28 7.29 -42.49 44.52
N CYS A 29 7.68 -41.21 44.37
CA CYS A 29 7.26 -40.11 45.27
C CYS A 29 7.75 -38.73 44.78
N GLY A 30 8.85 -38.68 44.03
CA GLY A 30 9.46 -37.41 43.58
C GLY A 30 9.20 -37.03 42.11
N SER A 31 8.74 -37.95 41.27
CA SER A 31 8.68 -37.77 39.80
C SER A 31 7.56 -36.83 39.31
N GLY A 32 6.45 -36.72 40.06
CA GLY A 32 5.36 -35.80 39.72
C GLY A 32 5.77 -34.33 39.81
N LEU A 33 6.56 -33.98 40.84
CA LEU A 33 7.05 -32.60 41.06
C LEU A 33 8.05 -32.17 39.98
N VAL A 34 8.88 -33.09 39.48
CA VAL A 34 9.85 -32.80 38.41
C VAL A 34 9.16 -32.57 37.07
N LEU A 35 8.16 -33.38 36.72
CA LEU A 35 7.36 -33.20 35.51
C LEU A 35 6.55 -31.89 35.53
N ILE A 36 5.96 -31.56 36.68
CA ILE A 36 5.27 -30.28 36.88
C ILE A 36 6.28 -29.15 36.75
N GLY A 37 7.46 -29.24 37.38
CA GLY A 37 8.53 -28.25 37.29
C GLY A 37 9.00 -27.93 35.86
N LEU A 38 9.08 -28.91 34.97
CA LEU A 38 9.43 -28.68 33.56
C LEU A 38 8.31 -28.00 32.75
N LEU A 39 7.04 -28.22 33.09
CA LEU A 39 5.90 -27.61 32.39
C LEU A 39 5.77 -26.11 32.71
N ILE A 40 6.19 -25.68 33.90
CA ILE A 40 6.12 -24.26 34.33
C ILE A 40 7.31 -23.41 33.87
N THR A 41 8.45 -23.98 33.48
CA THR A 41 9.63 -23.20 33.04
C THR A 41 9.54 -22.68 31.60
N GLY A 42 8.59 -23.16 30.80
CA GLY A 42 8.38 -22.72 29.41
C GLY A 42 7.97 -21.25 29.25
N CYS A 43 7.46 -20.60 30.29
CA CYS A 43 7.06 -19.19 30.23
C CYS A 43 8.16 -18.19 30.61
N ALA A 44 9.21 -18.63 31.32
CA ALA A 44 10.30 -17.76 31.79
C ALA A 44 11.47 -17.65 30.79
N GLY A 45 11.55 -18.55 29.81
CA GLY A 45 12.60 -18.59 28.78
C GLY A 45 12.35 -17.68 27.57
N LYS A 46 11.54 -16.62 27.70
CA LYS A 46 11.41 -15.62 26.63
C LYS A 46 12.70 -14.82 26.55
N VAL A 47 13.58 -15.24 25.64
CA VAL A 47 14.75 -14.46 25.18
C VAL A 47 14.27 -13.05 24.85
N GLU A 48 14.88 -12.05 25.48
CA GLU A 48 14.60 -10.63 25.22
C GLU A 48 14.71 -10.40 23.71
N PRO A 49 13.61 -10.02 23.02
CA PRO A 49 13.63 -9.87 21.58
C PRO A 49 14.62 -8.75 21.23
N GLU A 50 15.59 -9.04 20.35
CA GLU A 50 16.53 -8.05 19.83
C GLU A 50 15.73 -6.93 19.13
N VAL A 51 15.59 -5.80 19.80
CA VAL A 51 14.80 -4.66 19.32
C VAL A 51 15.55 -3.99 18.17
N ARG A 52 15.26 -4.43 16.94
CA ARG A 52 15.76 -3.77 15.74
C ARG A 52 14.91 -2.54 15.43
N THR A 53 15.43 -1.38 15.78
CA THR A 53 14.84 -0.10 15.39
C THR A 53 15.05 0.13 13.90
N VAL A 54 14.01 -0.14 13.12
CA VAL A 54 14.01 0.15 11.67
C VAL A 54 13.58 1.59 11.48
N ARG A 55 14.43 2.40 10.82
CA ARG A 55 13.98 3.70 10.34
C ARG A 55 13.00 3.47 9.18
N VAL A 56 11.76 3.90 9.36
CA VAL A 56 10.73 3.88 8.32
C VAL A 56 10.67 5.26 7.71
N GLU A 57 10.92 5.34 6.40
CA GLU A 57 10.64 6.56 5.65
C GLU A 57 9.12 6.68 5.48
N VAL A 58 8.55 7.71 6.09
CA VAL A 58 7.13 8.03 5.92
C VAL A 58 7.02 8.94 4.71
N PRO A 59 6.28 8.56 3.66
CA PRO A 59 6.06 9.44 2.52
C PRO A 59 5.26 10.66 2.99
N VAL A 60 5.89 11.83 2.89
CA VAL A 60 5.25 13.12 3.18
C VAL A 60 4.66 13.69 1.90
N GLN A 61 3.44 14.21 1.97
CA GLN A 61 2.79 14.84 0.82
C GLN A 61 3.47 16.18 0.55
N VAL A 62 4.20 16.26 -0.57
CA VAL A 62 4.79 17.52 -1.04
C VAL A 62 3.77 18.30 -1.86
N PRO A 63 3.64 19.63 -1.66
CA PRO A 63 2.72 20.43 -2.45
C PRO A 63 3.23 20.55 -3.89
N CYS A 64 2.40 20.21 -4.86
CA CYS A 64 2.74 20.45 -6.27
C CYS A 64 2.72 21.95 -6.59
N ARG A 65 3.71 22.41 -7.38
CA ARG A 65 3.78 23.77 -7.92
C ARG A 65 3.54 23.77 -9.43
N ALA A 66 2.39 23.27 -9.86
CA ALA A 66 1.96 23.41 -11.25
C ALA A 66 1.37 24.81 -11.49
N PRO A 67 1.60 25.42 -12.66
CA PRO A 67 0.96 26.68 -13.01
C PRO A 67 -0.55 26.49 -13.21
N ASP A 68 -1.33 27.53 -12.91
CA ASP A 68 -2.75 27.56 -13.24
C ASP A 68 -2.93 27.82 -14.74
N ILE A 69 -3.66 26.94 -15.43
CA ILE A 69 -3.85 27.00 -16.88
C ILE A 69 -5.22 27.64 -17.15
N ALA A 70 -5.19 28.84 -17.70
CA ALA A 70 -6.41 29.56 -18.04
C ALA A 70 -7.23 28.84 -19.12
N VAL A 71 -8.56 28.87 -18.96
CA VAL A 71 -9.50 28.35 -19.96
C VAL A 71 -9.43 29.21 -21.22
N PRO A 72 -9.20 28.62 -22.41
CA PRO A 72 -9.11 29.39 -23.64
C PRO A 72 -10.49 29.92 -24.06
N PRO A 73 -10.54 31.01 -24.84
CA PRO A 73 -11.77 31.46 -25.46
C PRO A 73 -12.21 30.46 -26.53
N TRP A 74 -13.20 29.64 -26.18
CA TRP A 74 -13.72 28.58 -27.04
C TRP A 74 -14.34 29.13 -28.32
N ALA A 75 -13.90 28.63 -29.47
CA ALA A 75 -14.34 29.14 -30.77
C ALA A 75 -15.85 29.01 -30.99
N ALA A 76 -16.53 28.03 -30.38
CA ALA A 76 -17.97 27.87 -30.50
C ALA A 76 -18.78 28.77 -29.55
N ALA A 77 -18.17 29.47 -28.60
CA ALA A 77 -18.89 30.25 -27.57
C ALA A 77 -19.80 31.34 -28.15
N GLY A 78 -19.45 31.88 -29.33
CA GLY A 78 -20.22 32.92 -30.02
C GLY A 78 -21.25 32.41 -31.03
N LEU A 79 -21.38 31.10 -31.25
CA LEU A 79 -22.26 30.56 -32.29
C LEU A 79 -23.74 30.80 -31.96
N LYS A 80 -24.48 31.28 -32.94
CA LYS A 80 -25.92 31.49 -32.88
C LYS A 80 -26.67 30.43 -33.68
N ARG A 81 -27.95 30.23 -33.33
CA ARG A 81 -28.83 29.29 -34.05
C ARG A 81 -28.96 29.64 -35.54
N GLY A 82 -29.03 30.93 -35.87
CA GLY A 82 -29.19 31.44 -37.24
C GLY A 82 -27.93 31.41 -38.10
N ASP A 83 -26.77 31.10 -37.53
CA ASP A 83 -25.52 31.08 -38.30
C ASP A 83 -25.55 29.97 -39.36
N SER A 84 -24.89 30.25 -40.49
CA SER A 84 -24.77 29.27 -41.58
C SER A 84 -24.06 28.01 -41.12
N LEU A 85 -24.33 26.89 -41.80
CA LEU A 85 -23.67 25.62 -41.49
C LEU A 85 -22.15 25.72 -41.62
N GLU A 86 -21.67 26.46 -42.62
CA GLU A 86 -20.23 26.66 -42.84
C GLU A 86 -19.55 27.34 -41.64
N VAL A 87 -20.17 28.40 -41.09
CA VAL A 87 -19.65 29.11 -39.92
C VAL A 87 -19.59 28.19 -38.71
N LYS A 88 -20.65 27.39 -38.49
CA LYS A 88 -20.71 26.41 -37.39
C LYS A 88 -19.62 25.35 -37.51
N VAL A 89 -19.48 24.73 -38.68
CA VAL A 89 -18.49 23.67 -38.92
C VAL A 89 -17.07 24.23 -38.73
N ARG A 90 -16.79 25.43 -39.26
CA ARG A 90 -15.48 26.08 -39.10
C ARG A 90 -15.15 26.35 -37.63
N ALA A 91 -16.10 26.91 -36.88
CA ALA A 91 -15.92 27.18 -35.45
C ALA A 91 -15.72 25.89 -34.63
N LEU A 92 -16.50 24.83 -34.90
CA LEU A 92 -16.37 23.56 -34.20
C LEU A 92 -15.06 22.82 -34.52
N LEU A 93 -14.58 22.88 -35.77
CA LEU A 93 -13.27 22.33 -36.14
C LEU A 93 -12.11 23.11 -35.51
N ALA A 94 -12.25 24.43 -35.38
CA ALA A 94 -11.29 25.25 -34.64
C ALA A 94 -11.28 24.90 -33.16
N GLU A 95 -12.44 24.80 -32.52
CA GLU A 95 -12.55 24.44 -31.11
C GLU A 95 -12.02 23.03 -30.83
N ARG A 96 -12.26 22.06 -31.72
CA ARG A 96 -11.70 20.71 -31.57
C ARG A 96 -10.17 20.75 -31.46
N ARG A 97 -9.50 21.59 -32.24
CA ARG A 97 -8.05 21.76 -32.13
C ARG A 97 -7.64 22.48 -30.85
N GLN A 98 -8.43 23.46 -30.39
CA GLN A 98 -8.22 24.12 -29.09
C GLN A 98 -8.30 23.10 -27.93
N ARG A 99 -9.29 22.20 -27.93
CA ARG A 99 -9.46 21.16 -26.90
C ARG A 99 -8.25 20.24 -26.83
N ILE A 100 -7.79 19.74 -27.98
CA ILE A 100 -6.58 18.89 -28.07
C ILE A 100 -5.35 19.60 -27.48
N GLY A 101 -5.17 20.89 -27.78
CA GLY A 101 -4.07 21.67 -27.22
C GLY A 101 -4.20 21.88 -25.71
N TYR A 102 -5.40 22.22 -25.24
CA TYR A 102 -5.68 22.46 -23.83
C TYR A 102 -5.52 21.19 -22.99
N GLU A 103 -6.00 20.04 -23.48
CA GLU A 103 -5.81 18.74 -22.83
C GLU A 103 -4.32 18.41 -22.67
N LYS A 104 -3.51 18.63 -23.71
CA LYS A 104 -2.05 18.44 -23.60
C LYS A 104 -1.41 19.36 -22.58
N LEU A 105 -1.85 20.61 -22.47
CA LEU A 105 -1.35 21.52 -21.43
C LEU A 105 -1.73 21.04 -20.03
N LEU A 106 -2.96 20.56 -19.83
CA LEU A 106 -3.39 20.00 -18.55
C LEU A 106 -2.59 18.73 -18.22
N GLU A 107 -2.39 17.84 -19.19
CA GLU A 107 -1.57 16.65 -19.03
C GLU A 107 -0.15 17.00 -18.57
N THR A 108 0.50 17.98 -19.21
CA THR A 108 1.85 18.38 -18.82
C THR A 108 1.90 19.02 -17.43
N ALA A 109 0.90 19.84 -17.07
CA ALA A 109 0.81 20.40 -15.71
C ALA A 109 0.65 19.31 -14.64
N THR A 110 -0.17 18.28 -14.90
CA THR A 110 -0.32 17.15 -13.97
C THR A 110 0.92 16.26 -13.92
N ALA A 111 1.62 16.09 -15.05
CA ALA A 111 2.85 15.31 -15.11
C ALA A 111 3.98 15.94 -14.28
N ALA A 112 4.02 17.27 -14.15
CA ALA A 112 4.96 17.96 -13.27
C ALA A 112 4.75 17.68 -11.77
N CYS A 113 3.62 17.08 -11.39
CA CYS A 113 3.25 16.79 -10.00
C CYS A 113 3.41 15.31 -9.60
N ARG A 114 3.88 14.46 -10.51
CA ARG A 114 4.10 13.02 -10.25
C ARG A 114 5.54 12.76 -9.87
#